data_AF-A0A9X7FYR0-F1
#
_entry.id   AF-A0A9X7FYR0-F1
#
_cell.length_a   1.000
_cell.length_b   1.000
_cell.length_c   1.000
_cell.angle_alpha   90.00
_cell.angle_beta   90.00
_cell.angle_gamma   90.00
#
_symmetry.space_group_name_H-M   'P 1'
#
loop_
_entity.id
_entity.type
_entity.pdbx_description
1 polymer ?
#
loop_
_entity_poly.entity_id
_entity_poly.type
_entity_poly.pdbx_seq_one_letter_code
_entity_poly.pdbx_strand_id
1 'polypeptide(L)'
;MYKSAANWFSEEHNLVFITDCFLRILHAAYEELQATLLPYQIKGHRSLQLRDYIVKQRGPFSKEDIRKRFPTVSESTFQRTFQCLQEQHKITLLSKGRTAKWSTVTEETGTTT
;
A
#
# COMPACT_ATOMS: atom_id res chain seq x y z
N MET A 1 15.55 12.69 37.15
CA MET A 1 14.28 13.39 37.45
C MET A 1 14.49 14.54 38.45
N TYR A 2 15.49 15.42 38.26
CA TYR A 2 15.77 16.51 39.21
C TYR A 2 15.71 17.91 38.58
N LYS A 3 15.53 18.02 37.25
CA LYS A 3 15.42 19.31 36.56
C LYS A 3 13.98 19.81 36.39
N SER A 4 12.98 18.93 36.53
CA SER A 4 11.56 19.30 36.36
C SER A 4 10.99 20.12 37.52
N ALA A 5 11.68 20.14 38.67
CA ALA A 5 11.33 20.94 39.85
C ALA A 5 12.35 22.04 40.16
N ALA A 6 13.38 22.20 39.32
CA ALA A 6 14.29 23.34 39.43
C ALA A 6 13.56 24.54 38.81
N ASN A 7 13.34 25.59 39.63
CA ASN A 7 12.60 26.83 39.34
C ASN A 7 11.10 26.86 39.70
N TRP A 8 10.58 26.01 40.59
CA TRP A 8 9.21 26.21 41.13
C TRP A 8 9.05 27.57 41.86
N PHE A 9 10.14 28.14 42.36
CA PHE A 9 10.13 29.39 43.13
C PHE A 9 10.21 30.66 42.29
N SER A 10 10.51 30.57 40.99
CA SER A 10 10.37 31.68 40.06
C SER A 10 9.22 31.33 39.12
N GLU A 11 8.16 32.13 39.09
CA GLU A 11 6.95 31.97 38.26
C GLU A 11 7.22 31.94 36.73
N GLU A 12 8.47 31.82 36.31
CA GLU A 12 8.88 31.53 34.95
C GLU A 12 8.48 30.09 34.58
N HIS A 13 7.25 29.97 34.08
CA HIS A 13 6.82 28.81 33.33
C HIS A 13 7.86 28.56 32.24
N ASN A 14 8.69 27.54 32.41
CA ASN A 14 9.69 27.19 31.42
C ASN A 14 8.99 26.46 30.26
N LEU A 15 8.24 27.24 29.48
CA LEU A 15 7.51 26.80 28.30
C LEU A 15 8.44 26.11 27.31
N VAL A 16 9.72 26.50 27.28
CA VAL A 16 10.77 25.86 26.49
C VAL A 16 11.00 24.42 26.95
N PHE A 17 11.05 24.17 28.26
CA PHE A 17 11.18 22.81 28.79
C PHE A 17 9.96 21.94 28.49
N ILE A 18 8.75 22.49 28.66
CA ILE A 18 7.51 21.76 28.39
C ILE A 18 7.38 21.44 26.89
N THR A 19 7.69 22.41 26.02
CA THR A 19 7.67 22.22 24.57
C THR A 19 8.73 21.24 24.10
N ASP A 20 9.96 21.31 24.61
CA ASP A 20 11.01 20.32 24.31
C ASP A 20 10.59 18.90 24.73
N CYS A 21 10.02 18.77 25.94
CA CYS A 21 9.48 17.47 26.40
C CYS A 21 8.35 16.96 25.49
N PHE A 22 7.41 17.84 25.11
CA PHE A 22 6.30 17.47 24.25
C PHE A 22 6.76 17.07 22.84
N LEU A 23 7.69 17.82 22.27
CA LEU A 23 8.28 17.53 20.96
C LEU A 23 9.04 16.19 20.97
N ARG A 24 9.76 15.87 22.05
CA ARG A 24 10.43 14.57 22.19
C ARG A 24 9.44 13.41 22.23
N ILE A 25 8.34 13.55 22.97
CA ILE A 25 7.29 12.53 23.05
C ILE A 25 6.67 12.34 21.66
N LEU A 26 6.34 13.43 20.97
CA LEU A 26 5.72 13.39 19.66
C LEU A 26 6.66 12.78 18.61
N HIS A 27 7.94 13.12 18.65
CA HIS A 27 8.97 12.54 17.79
C HIS A 27 9.14 11.04 18.03
N ALA A 28 9.21 10.61 19.29
CA ALA A 28 9.32 9.19 19.63
C ALA A 28 8.09 8.38 19.16
N ALA A 29 6.88 8.94 19.33
CA ALA A 29 5.66 8.33 18.85
C ALA A 29 5.61 8.23 17.32
N TYR A 30 6.14 9.24 16.61
CA TYR A 30 6.23 9.22 15.15
C TYR A 30 7.18 8.13 14.63
N GLU A 31 8.35 7.99 15.23
CA GLU A 31 9.32 6.94 14.88
C GLU A 31 8.75 5.53 15.11
N GLU A 32 8.06 5.31 16.23
CA GLU A 32 7.41 4.03 16.54
C GLU A 32 6.28 3.70 15.55
N LEU A 33 5.48 4.71 15.19
CA LEU A 33 4.44 4.57 14.17
C LEU A 33 5.08 4.23 12.81
N GLN A 34 6.14 4.92 12.42
CA GLN A 34 6.82 4.70 11.15
C GLN A 34 7.43 3.29 11.09
N ALA A 35 8.11 2.85 12.13
CA ALA A 35 8.65 1.49 12.24
C ALA A 35 7.55 0.42 12.13
N THR A 36 6.37 0.68 12.70
CA THR A 36 5.22 -0.22 12.60
C THR A 36 4.62 -0.22 11.18
N LEU A 37 4.57 0.93 10.51
CA LEU A 37 3.97 1.07 9.18
C LEU A 37 4.89 0.60 8.05
N LEU A 38 6.23 0.70 8.19
CA LEU A 38 7.19 0.30 7.14
C LEU A 38 6.96 -1.13 6.61
N PRO A 39 6.79 -2.16 7.46
CA PRO A 39 6.48 -3.53 7.01
C PRO A 39 5.20 -3.61 6.18
N TYR A 40 4.16 -2.85 6.55
CA TYR A 40 2.91 -2.79 5.80
C TYR A 40 3.09 -2.07 4.46
N GLN A 41 3.88 -0.98 4.43
CA GLN A 41 4.19 -0.26 3.19
C GLN A 41 5.00 -1.12 2.22
N ILE A 42 6.01 -1.86 2.67
CA ILE A 42 6.83 -2.73 1.81
C ILE A 42 5.99 -3.88 1.23
N LYS A 43 5.13 -4.50 2.05
CA LYS A 43 4.23 -5.57 1.61
C LYS A 43 3.15 -5.04 0.67
N GLY A 44 2.61 -3.86 0.97
CA GLY A 44 1.66 -3.15 0.13
C GLY A 44 2.26 -2.72 -1.21
N HIS A 45 3.52 -2.27 -1.24
CA HIS A 45 4.14 -1.75 -2.46
C HIS A 45 4.22 -2.78 -3.58
N ARG A 46 4.57 -4.04 -3.26
CA ARG A 46 4.63 -5.11 -4.29
C ARG A 46 3.24 -5.53 -4.77
N SER A 47 2.25 -5.62 -3.89
CA SER A 47 0.88 -5.94 -4.30
C SER A 47 0.23 -4.79 -5.08
N LEU A 48 0.55 -3.54 -4.73
CA LEU A 48 0.18 -2.34 -5.47
C LEU A 48 0.85 -2.32 -6.85
N GLN A 49 2.15 -2.60 -6.94
CA GLN A 49 2.86 -2.71 -8.22
C GLN A 49 2.27 -3.80 -9.11
N LEU A 50 1.93 -4.97 -8.55
CA LEU A 50 1.25 -6.04 -9.29
C LEU A 50 -0.10 -5.55 -9.81
N ARG A 51 -0.90 -4.92 -8.95
CA ARG A 51 -2.22 -4.37 -9.31
C ARG A 51 -2.10 -3.35 -10.44
N ASP A 52 -1.20 -2.39 -10.30
CA ASP A 52 -1.00 -1.32 -11.26
C ASP A 52 -0.45 -1.86 -12.59
N TYR A 53 0.41 -2.88 -12.56
CA TYR A 53 0.87 -3.57 -13.76
C TYR A 53 -0.27 -4.25 -14.51
N ILE A 54 -1.15 -4.98 -13.80
CA ILE A 54 -2.30 -5.65 -14.41
C ILE A 54 -3.24 -4.64 -15.05
N VAL A 55 -3.56 -3.53 -14.36
CA VAL A 55 -4.46 -2.49 -14.88
C VAL A 55 -3.87 -1.75 -16.08
N LYS A 56 -2.54 -1.63 -16.17
CA LYS A 56 -1.85 -0.97 -17.29
C LYS A 56 -1.62 -1.88 -18.51
N GLN A 57 -1.96 -3.17 -18.44
CA GLN A 57 -1.83 -4.07 -19.58
C GLN A 57 -2.73 -3.61 -20.73
N ARG A 58 -2.14 -3.46 -21.92
CA ARG A 58 -2.84 -3.18 -23.16
C ARG A 58 -2.94 -4.48 -23.95
N GLY A 59 -4.11 -5.11 -23.93
CA GLY A 59 -4.39 -6.35 -24.66
C GLY A 59 -4.60 -7.59 -23.77
N PRO A 60 -4.88 -8.75 -24.37
CA PRO A 60 -5.16 -9.98 -23.65
C PRO A 60 -3.88 -10.57 -23.03
N PHE A 61 -3.93 -10.89 -21.74
CA PHE A 61 -2.81 -11.49 -20.99
C PHE A 61 -3.24 -12.79 -20.29
N SER A 62 -2.27 -13.66 -20.01
CA SER A 62 -2.48 -14.85 -19.18
C SER A 62 -1.97 -14.64 -17.75
N LYS A 63 -2.49 -15.43 -16.80
CA LYS A 63 -1.96 -15.44 -15.42
C LYS A 63 -0.48 -15.83 -15.38
N GLU A 64 -0.05 -16.72 -16.28
CA GLU A 64 1.32 -17.21 -16.35
C GLU A 64 2.31 -16.12 -16.79
N ASP A 65 1.92 -15.26 -17.74
CA ASP A 65 2.73 -14.14 -18.21
C ASP A 65 3.01 -13.13 -17.09
N ILE A 66 2.00 -12.84 -16.27
CA ILE A 66 2.17 -11.96 -15.10
C ILE A 66 3.04 -12.65 -14.04
N ARG A 67 2.88 -13.97 -13.85
CA ARG A 67 3.66 -14.75 -12.89
C ARG A 67 5.16 -14.72 -13.22
N LYS A 68 5.51 -14.83 -14.51
CA LYS A 68 6.91 -14.72 -14.99
C LYS A 68 7.52 -13.36 -14.66
N ARG A 69 6.73 -12.28 -14.68
CA ARG A 69 7.21 -10.94 -14.37
C ARG A 69 7.32 -10.69 -12.85
N PHE A 70 6.52 -11.36 -12.04
CA PHE A 70 6.48 -11.21 -10.58
C PHE A 70 6.74 -12.54 -9.85
N PRO A 71 7.95 -13.12 -9.95
CA PRO A 71 8.28 -14.40 -9.33
C PRO A 71 8.27 -14.35 -7.79
N THR A 72 8.51 -13.17 -7.21
CA THR A 72 8.60 -12.96 -5.76
C THR A 72 7.23 -12.90 -5.06
N VAL A 73 6.12 -12.78 -5.82
CA VAL A 73 4.77 -12.66 -5.24
C VAL A 73 4.20 -14.05 -4.94
N SER A 74 3.77 -14.27 -3.70
CA SER A 74 3.14 -15.52 -3.28
C SER A 74 1.85 -15.80 -4.08
N GLU A 75 1.53 -17.07 -4.28
CA GLU A 75 0.29 -17.50 -4.96
C GLU A 75 -0.95 -16.91 -4.27
N SER A 76 -0.97 -16.91 -2.94
CA SER A 76 -2.06 -16.33 -2.13
C SER A 76 -2.26 -14.84 -2.37
N THR A 77 -1.18 -14.07 -2.53
CA THR A 77 -1.25 -12.63 -2.82
C THR A 77 -1.71 -12.40 -4.25
N PHE A 78 -1.18 -13.18 -5.20
CA PHE A 78 -1.57 -13.10 -6.61
C PHE A 78 -3.07 -13.36 -6.79
N GLN A 79 -3.58 -14.45 -6.20
CA GLN A 79 -4.99 -14.80 -6.29
C GLN A 79 -5.90 -13.76 -5.62
N ARG A 80 -5.52 -13.24 -4.45
CA ARG A 80 -6.25 -12.13 -3.79
C ARG A 80 -6.28 -10.87 -4.65
N THR A 81 -5.16 -10.46 -5.23
CA THR A 81 -5.11 -9.29 -6.12
C THR A 81 -5.99 -9.51 -7.35
N PHE A 82 -5.96 -10.70 -7.96
CA PHE A 82 -6.79 -11.04 -9.11
C PHE A 82 -8.29 -11.06 -8.79
N GLN A 83 -8.67 -11.58 -7.62
CA GLN A 83 -10.05 -11.59 -7.16
C GLN A 83 -10.54 -10.16 -6.91
N CYS A 84 -9.77 -9.36 -6.19
CA CYS A 84 -10.09 -7.95 -5.93
C CYS A 84 -10.24 -7.15 -7.24
N LEU A 85 -9.38 -7.38 -8.24
CA LEU A 85 -9.48 -6.73 -9.54
C LEU A 85 -10.72 -7.15 -10.34
N GLN A 86 -11.17 -8.40 -10.19
CA GLN A 86 -12.43 -8.89 -10.78
C GLN A 86 -13.65 -8.27 -10.09
N GLU A 87 -13.66 -8.25 -8.75
CA GLU A 87 -14.72 -7.61 -7.95
C GLU A 87 -14.83 -6.11 -8.25
N GLN A 88 -13.70 -5.45 -8.56
CA GLN A 88 -13.66 -4.05 -8.99
C GLN A 88 -13.99 -3.84 -10.48
N HIS A 89 -14.39 -4.87 -11.21
CA HIS A 89 -14.68 -4.83 -12.66
C HIS A 89 -13.55 -4.25 -13.52
N LYS A 90 -12.29 -4.35 -13.07
CA LYS A 90 -11.12 -3.83 -13.82
C LYS A 90 -10.58 -4.81 -14.85
N ILE A 91 -10.87 -6.10 -14.67
CA ILE A 91 -10.43 -7.17 -15.56
C ILE A 91 -11.60 -8.11 -15.88
N THR A 92 -11.65 -8.58 -17.13
CA THR A 92 -12.67 -9.50 -17.61
C THR A 92 -12.01 -10.74 -18.19
N LEU A 93 -12.66 -11.88 -18.00
CA LEU A 93 -12.23 -13.15 -18.56
C LEU A 93 -12.70 -13.26 -20.01
N LEU A 94 -11.76 -13.37 -20.96
CA LEU A 94 -12.06 -13.53 -22.38
C LEU A 94 -12.26 -15.00 -22.77
N SER A 95 -11.54 -15.92 -22.14
CA SER A 95 -11.61 -17.35 -22.45
C SER A 95 -11.43 -18.21 -21.21
N LYS A 96 -12.27 -19.24 -21.07
CA LYS A 96 -12.21 -20.27 -20.01
C LYS A 96 -11.43 -21.49 -20.53
N GLY A 97 -10.41 -21.95 -19.80
CA GLY A 97 -9.64 -23.15 -20.13
C GLY A 97 -8.24 -23.18 -19.52
N ARG A 98 -7.42 -24.18 -19.91
CA ARG A 98 -5.98 -24.27 -19.54
C ARG A 98 -5.18 -23.04 -19.96
N THR A 99 -5.63 -22.36 -21.01
CA THR A 99 -5.05 -21.10 -21.52
C THR A 99 -6.02 -19.93 -21.29
N ALA A 100 -6.46 -19.73 -20.05
CA ALA A 100 -7.35 -18.63 -19.71
C ALA A 100 -6.71 -17.28 -20.04
N LYS A 101 -7.42 -16.47 -20.84
CA LYS A 101 -7.00 -15.12 -21.23
C LYS A 101 -7.88 -14.08 -20.55
N TRP A 102 -7.25 -13.00 -20.13
CA TRP A 102 -7.85 -11.89 -19.41
C TRP A 102 -7.58 -10.60 -20.16
N SER A 103 -8.51 -9.66 -20.11
CA SER A 103 -8.29 -8.29 -20.59
C SER A 103 -8.63 -7.29 -19.51
N THR A 104 -7.98 -6.14 -19.56
CA THR A 104 -8.39 -4.95 -18.81
C THR A 104 -9.67 -4.36 -19.41
N VAL A 105 -10.50 -3.77 -18.57
CA VAL A 105 -11.80 -3.17 -18.97
C VAL A 105 -11.65 -1.70 -19.38
N THR A 106 -10.42 -1.22 -19.57
CA THR A 106 -10.15 0.21 -19.80
C THR A 106 -10.23 0.54 -21.30
N GLU A 107 -11.41 1.05 -21.68
CA GLU A 107 -11.78 1.82 -22.89
C GLU A 107 -11.56 1.18 -24.27
N GLU A 108 -12.58 0.43 -24.74
CA GLU A 108 -13.33 0.71 -25.99
C GLU A 108 -14.77 0.15 -25.83
N THR A 109 -15.64 0.87 -25.12
CA THR A 109 -17.09 0.78 -25.37
C THR A 109 -17.60 2.18 -25.72
N GLY A 110 -17.12 2.67 -26.85
CA GLY A 110 -17.89 3.58 -27.69
C GLY A 110 -18.47 2.76 -28.85
N THR A 111 -19.80 2.81 -29.03
CA THR A 111 -20.57 2.28 -30.19
C THR A 111 -20.68 0.74 -30.20
N THR A 112 -21.84 0.10 -30.06
CA THR A 112 -22.99 -0.05 -31.00
C THR A 112 -23.92 -1.02 -30.21
N THR A 113 -25.24 -0.90 -30.06
CA THR A 113 -26.37 -0.59 -30.93
C THR A 113 -27.57 -0.33 -30.02
#